data_AF-V9HFZ8-F1
#
_entry.id   AF-V9HFZ8-F1
#
_cell.length_a   1.000
_cell.length_b   1.000
_cell.length_c   1.000
_cell.angle_alpha   90.00
_cell.angle_beta   90.00
_cell.angle_gamma   90.00
#
_symmetry.space_group_name_H-M   'P 1'
#
loop_
_entity.id
_entity.type
_entity.pdbx_description
1 polymer ?
#
loop_
_entity_poly.entity_id
_entity_poly.type
_entity_poly.pdbx_seq_one_letter_code
_entity_poly.pdbx_strand_id
1 'polypeptide(L)'
;MGKNLRRDFYIVVICCLISYLFISNLSQPKIKGRWYLYTDSDINSELNIVEKLNSKDYMDISETSIKEYRSNGKDGASSYKIKGDKIYSGDAILTFKISNIGDERVMHLTLIGYNFGHGEDEYIEDGETYTYVFDKNIDIYDV
;
A
#
# COMPACT_ATOMS: atom_id res chain seq x y z
N MET A 1 17.68 -6.55 49.63
CA MET A 1 16.53 -7.07 48.86
C MET A 1 16.16 -6.01 47.81
N GLY A 2 16.78 -6.00 46.61
CA GLY A 2 16.52 -4.86 45.70
C GLY A 2 17.29 -4.77 44.37
N LYS A 3 18.32 -5.60 44.14
CA LYS A 3 19.02 -5.63 42.83
C LYS A 3 18.32 -6.56 41.82
N ASN A 4 17.80 -7.71 42.27
CA ASN A 4 17.13 -8.69 41.39
C ASN A 4 15.79 -8.17 40.88
N LEU A 5 14.94 -7.59 41.74
CA LEU A 5 13.67 -6.96 41.35
C LEU A 5 13.83 -5.85 40.30
N ARG A 6 14.89 -5.04 40.39
CA ARG A 6 15.18 -4.02 39.38
C ARG A 6 15.57 -4.65 38.04
N ARG A 7 16.38 -5.72 38.06
CA ARG A 7 16.82 -6.42 36.84
C ARG A 7 15.64 -7.08 36.11
N ASP A 8 14.76 -7.73 36.86
CA ASP A 8 13.57 -8.38 36.30
C ASP A 8 12.60 -7.36 35.70
N PHE A 9 12.45 -6.19 36.35
CA PHE A 9 11.67 -5.06 35.81
C PHE A 9 12.23 -4.54 34.48
N TYR A 10 13.55 -4.35 34.38
CA TYR A 10 14.17 -3.89 33.12
C TYR A 10 14.00 -4.90 31.99
N ILE A 11 14.08 -6.21 32.29
CA ILE A 11 13.86 -7.25 31.29
C ILE A 11 12.42 -7.19 30.74
N VAL A 12 11.42 -7.02 31.61
CA VAL A 12 10.01 -6.90 31.19
C VAL A 12 9.80 -5.67 30.30
N VAL A 13 10.36 -4.51 30.67
CA VAL A 13 10.24 -3.28 29.87
C VAL A 13 10.86 -3.44 28.49
N ILE A 14 12.06 -4.03 28.41
CA ILE A 14 12.74 -4.30 27.14
C ILE A 14 11.93 -5.29 26.29
N CYS A 15 11.41 -6.37 26.87
CA CYS A 15 10.56 -7.32 26.15
C CYS A 15 9.27 -6.67 25.62
N CYS A 16 8.65 -5.76 26.37
CA CYS A 16 7.47 -5.00 25.90
C CYS A 16 7.82 -4.05 24.74
N LEU A 17 8.96 -3.35 24.83
CA LEU A 17 9.46 -2.47 23.76
C LEU A 17 9.76 -3.25 22.48
N ILE A 18 10.42 -4.40 22.59
CA ILE A 18 10.71 -5.29 21.46
C ILE A 18 9.40 -5.80 20.86
N SER A 19 8.48 -6.30 21.68
CA SER A 19 7.17 -6.80 21.21
C SER A 19 6.37 -5.70 20.50
N TYR A 20 6.38 -4.48 21.02
CA TYR A 20 5.73 -3.32 20.39
C TYR A 20 6.36 -2.97 19.04
N LEU A 21 7.69 -2.99 18.92
CA LEU A 21 8.40 -2.76 17.66
C LEU A 21 8.13 -3.87 16.63
N PHE A 22 8.01 -5.12 17.06
CA PHE A 22 7.64 -6.23 16.17
C PHE A 22 6.19 -6.11 15.69
N ILE A 23 5.23 -5.87 16.57
CA ILE A 23 3.80 -5.77 16.22
C ILE A 23 3.53 -4.56 15.31
N SER A 24 4.19 -3.43 15.57
CA SER A 24 4.03 -2.22 14.75
C SER A 24 4.57 -2.38 13.32
N ASN A 25 5.61 -3.19 13.12
CA ASN A 25 6.15 -3.48 11.78
C ASN A 25 5.38 -4.59 11.04
N LEU A 26 4.80 -5.57 11.74
CA LEU A 26 3.99 -6.65 11.14
C LEU A 26 2.69 -6.15 10.49
N SER A 27 2.18 -4.99 10.92
CA SER A 27 0.85 -4.49 10.53
C SER A 27 0.81 -3.67 9.25
N GLN A 28 1.94 -3.28 8.65
CA GLN A 28 1.87 -2.49 7.43
C GLN A 28 1.49 -3.40 6.25
N PRO A 29 0.39 -3.10 5.52
CA PRO A 29 0.06 -3.84 4.31
C PRO A 29 1.27 -3.75 3.38
N LYS A 30 1.84 -4.89 2.97
CA LYS A 30 2.99 -4.92 2.06
C LYS A 30 2.56 -4.41 0.68
N ILE A 31 2.44 -3.11 0.47
CA ILE A 31 2.01 -2.53 -0.81
C ILE A 31 3.16 -2.42 -1.83
N LYS A 32 4.39 -2.70 -1.39
CA LYS A 32 5.59 -2.62 -2.23
C LYS A 32 5.55 -3.67 -3.33
N GLY A 33 6.14 -3.33 -4.48
CA GLY A 33 6.22 -4.17 -5.67
C GLY A 33 5.47 -3.58 -6.86
N ARG A 34 5.29 -4.39 -7.89
CA ARG A 34 4.61 -4.00 -9.13
C ARG A 34 3.15 -4.40 -9.11
N TRP A 35 2.32 -3.49 -9.59
CA TRP A 35 0.87 -3.62 -9.63
C TRP A 35 0.36 -3.25 -11.02
N TYR A 36 -0.19 -4.20 -11.76
CA TYR A 36 -0.75 -3.95 -13.09
C TYR A 36 -2.18 -3.45 -12.98
N LEU A 37 -2.54 -2.44 -13.78
CA LEU A 37 -3.90 -1.94 -13.85
C LEU A 37 -4.81 -3.00 -14.47
N TYR A 38 -5.88 -3.32 -13.75
CA TYR A 38 -6.99 -4.11 -14.26
C TYR A 38 -7.99 -3.15 -14.92
N THR A 39 -8.32 -3.41 -16.19
CA THR A 39 -9.10 -2.47 -17.02
C THR A 39 -10.55 -2.89 -17.24
N ASP A 40 -10.96 -4.06 -16.74
CA ASP A 40 -12.33 -4.55 -16.86
C ASP A 40 -13.22 -4.08 -15.70
N SER A 41 -14.54 -4.16 -15.88
CA SER A 41 -15.54 -3.55 -14.98
C SER A 41 -15.72 -4.28 -13.66
N ASP A 42 -15.50 -5.60 -13.61
CA ASP A 42 -15.62 -6.38 -12.38
C ASP A 42 -14.54 -7.46 -12.32
N ILE A 43 -13.72 -7.38 -11.28
CA ILE A 43 -12.66 -8.37 -11.02
C ILE A 43 -13.17 -9.55 -10.18
N ASN A 44 -14.31 -9.40 -9.48
CA ASN A 44 -14.80 -10.41 -8.53
C ASN A 44 -15.50 -11.59 -9.20
N SER A 45 -15.99 -11.41 -10.43
CA SER A 45 -16.62 -12.45 -11.23
C SER A 45 -15.64 -13.13 -12.22
N GLU A 46 -14.37 -12.73 -12.20
CA GLU A 46 -13.42 -13.10 -13.25
C GLU A 46 -12.69 -14.43 -12.96
N LEU A 47 -12.67 -15.32 -13.96
CA LEU A 47 -11.97 -16.59 -13.88
C LEU A 47 -10.50 -16.49 -14.32
N ASN A 48 -10.14 -15.49 -15.14
CA ASN A 48 -8.80 -15.38 -15.73
C ASN A 48 -8.25 -13.93 -15.70
N ILE A 49 -8.02 -13.41 -14.50
CA ILE A 49 -7.59 -12.03 -14.22
C ILE A 49 -6.32 -11.64 -15.03
N VAL A 50 -5.36 -12.55 -15.15
CA VAL A 50 -4.05 -12.29 -15.76
C VAL A 50 -4.17 -11.89 -17.24
N GLU A 51 -5.11 -12.48 -17.98
CA GLU A 51 -5.30 -12.19 -19.41
C GLU A 51 -5.84 -10.78 -19.68
N LYS A 52 -6.40 -10.14 -18.66
CA LYS A 52 -7.01 -8.80 -18.72
C LYS A 52 -6.13 -7.71 -18.13
N LEU A 53 -4.91 -8.06 -17.70
CA LEU A 53 -3.93 -7.09 -17.23
C LEU A 53 -3.32 -6.35 -18.42
N ASN A 54 -3.30 -5.02 -18.34
CA ASN A 54 -2.53 -4.23 -19.29
C ASN A 54 -1.07 -4.17 -18.82
N SER A 55 -0.19 -4.90 -19.50
CA SER A 55 1.25 -4.93 -19.16
C SER A 55 1.96 -3.58 -19.33
N LYS A 56 1.33 -2.61 -20.02
CA LYS A 56 1.86 -1.25 -20.19
C LYS A 56 1.35 -0.27 -19.13
N ASP A 57 0.25 -0.59 -18.45
CA ASP A 57 -0.34 0.26 -17.43
C ASP A 57 -0.07 -0.38 -16.07
N TYR A 58 0.93 0.11 -15.35
CA TYR A 58 1.31 -0.45 -14.05
C TYR A 58 1.87 0.61 -13.12
N MET A 59 1.93 0.24 -11.85
CA MET A 59 2.49 1.02 -10.77
C MET A 59 3.62 0.25 -10.10
N ASP A 60 4.80 0.86 -9.98
CA ASP A 60 5.91 0.34 -9.18
C ASP A 60 5.98 1.12 -7.86
N ILE A 61 5.74 0.44 -6.75
CA ILE A 61 5.78 1.02 -5.39
C ILE A 61 7.05 0.55 -4.69
N SER A 62 7.93 1.50 -4.36
CA SER A 62 9.15 1.28 -3.57
C SER A 62 8.94 1.65 -2.10
N GLU A 63 10.00 1.70 -1.29
CA GLU A 63 9.94 2.21 0.10
C GLU A 63 9.41 3.65 0.22
N THR A 64 9.69 4.49 -0.77
CA THR A 64 9.52 5.95 -0.64
C THR A 64 8.81 6.60 -1.81
N SER A 65 8.63 5.89 -2.92
CA SER A 65 8.08 6.44 -4.16
C SER A 65 7.06 5.52 -4.82
N ILE A 66 6.08 6.13 -5.45
CA ILE A 66 5.18 5.50 -6.41
C ILE A 66 5.57 6.00 -7.81
N LYS A 67 5.77 5.07 -8.73
CA LYS A 67 5.94 5.36 -10.15
C LYS A 67 4.79 4.74 -10.93
N GLU A 68 4.08 5.55 -11.69
CA GLU A 68 3.02 5.12 -12.59
C GLU A 68 3.50 5.14 -14.02
N TYR A 69 3.21 4.08 -14.75
CA TYR A 69 3.46 3.94 -16.17
C TYR A 69 2.12 3.76 -16.86
N ARG A 70 1.87 4.56 -17.89
CA ARG A 70 0.59 4.56 -18.62
C ARG A 70 0.86 4.51 -20.12
N SER A 71 0.16 3.64 -20.82
CA SER A 71 0.17 3.49 -22.27
C SER A 71 -0.21 4.76 -23.04
N ASN A 72 -0.92 5.69 -22.40
CA ASN A 72 -1.24 7.01 -22.95
C ASN A 72 -0.08 8.03 -22.81
N GLY A 73 1.08 7.64 -22.27
CA GLY A 73 2.25 8.47 -22.08
C GLY A 73 2.17 9.43 -20.88
N LYS A 74 1.11 9.35 -20.06
CA LYS A 74 0.96 10.13 -18.84
C LYS A 74 1.57 9.42 -17.64
N ASP A 75 2.89 9.18 -17.73
CA ASP A 75 3.64 8.59 -16.63
C ASP A 75 3.70 9.56 -15.44
N GLY A 76 3.78 9.00 -14.24
CA GLY A 76 3.78 9.74 -12.98
C GLY A 76 4.88 9.25 -12.05
N ALA A 77 5.46 10.15 -11.26
CA ALA A 77 6.36 9.78 -10.19
C ALA A 77 6.15 10.72 -9.00
N SER A 78 5.95 10.16 -7.83
CA SER A 78 5.75 10.93 -6.61
C SER A 78 6.38 10.20 -5.41
N SER A 79 6.81 10.99 -4.42
CA SER A 79 7.03 10.43 -3.09
C SER A 79 5.70 10.14 -2.43
N TYR A 80 5.67 9.16 -1.54
CA TYR A 80 4.45 8.85 -0.81
C TYR A 80 4.68 8.59 0.69
N LYS A 81 3.59 8.70 1.45
CA LYS A 81 3.53 8.33 2.87
C LYS A 81 2.24 7.54 3.12
N ILE A 82 2.32 6.49 3.94
CA ILE A 82 1.16 5.73 4.39
C ILE A 82 0.79 6.18 5.81
N LYS A 83 -0.50 6.42 6.04
CA LYS A 83 -1.06 6.63 7.38
C LYS A 83 -2.38 5.88 7.50
N GLY A 84 -2.38 4.75 8.20
CA GLY A 84 -3.54 3.86 8.26
C GLY A 84 -3.82 3.25 6.90
N ASP A 85 -5.05 3.42 6.40
CA ASP A 85 -5.54 2.97 5.10
C ASP A 85 -5.39 4.02 3.99
N LYS A 86 -4.73 5.15 4.29
CA LYS A 86 -4.50 6.24 3.34
C LYS A 86 -3.06 6.27 2.82
N ILE A 87 -2.91 6.55 1.53
CA ILE A 87 -1.67 6.89 0.85
C ILE A 87 -1.74 8.37 0.47
N TYR A 88 -0.74 9.13 0.89
CA TYR A 88 -0.52 10.50 0.49
C TYR A 88 0.58 10.50 -0.57
N SER A 89 0.25 10.86 -1.81
CA SER A 89 1.13 10.72 -2.98
C SER A 89 1.12 12.03 -3.78
N GLY A 90 2.20 12.81 -3.65
CA GLY A 90 2.17 14.21 -4.07
C GLY A 90 1.03 14.96 -3.38
N ASP A 91 0.18 15.61 -4.17
CA ASP A 91 -1.02 16.29 -3.66
C ASP A 91 -2.22 15.34 -3.49
N ALA A 92 -2.17 14.10 -3.97
CA ALA A 92 -3.30 13.18 -3.91
C ALA A 92 -3.40 12.45 -2.58
N ILE A 93 -4.63 12.28 -2.08
CA ILE A 93 -4.97 11.42 -0.95
C ILE A 93 -5.78 10.24 -1.48
N LEU A 94 -5.22 9.05 -1.36
CA LEU A 94 -5.80 7.80 -1.83
C LEU A 94 -6.15 6.92 -0.63
N THR A 95 -7.27 6.21 -0.64
CA THR A 95 -7.47 5.03 0.22
C THR A 95 -7.12 3.78 -0.55
N PHE A 96 -6.65 2.76 0.17
CA PHE A 96 -6.37 1.47 -0.45
C PHE A 96 -6.95 0.31 0.35
N LYS A 97 -7.47 -0.69 -0.37
CA LYS A 97 -7.91 -1.96 0.20
C LYS A 97 -7.25 -3.09 -0.58
N ILE A 98 -6.59 -3.98 0.14
CA ILE A 98 -5.96 -5.17 -0.44
C ILE A 98 -6.77 -6.39 -0.05
N SER A 99 -7.05 -7.25 -1.03
CA SER A 99 -7.76 -8.51 -0.87
C SER A 99 -7.16 -9.57 -1.80
N ASN A 100 -7.53 -10.83 -1.59
CA ASN A 100 -7.17 -11.91 -2.50
C ASN A 100 -8.41 -12.35 -3.27
N ILE A 101 -8.28 -12.53 -4.58
CA ILE A 101 -9.31 -13.07 -5.48
C ILE A 101 -8.70 -14.28 -6.18
N GLY A 102 -9.15 -15.47 -5.79
CA GLY A 102 -8.44 -16.71 -6.15
C GLY A 102 -7.00 -16.68 -5.63
N ASP A 103 -6.05 -16.94 -6.52
CA ASP A 103 -4.62 -16.84 -6.20
C ASP A 103 -4.06 -15.42 -6.34
N GLU A 104 -4.83 -14.48 -6.88
CA GLU A 104 -4.37 -13.12 -7.18
C GLU A 104 -4.51 -12.19 -5.98
N ARG A 105 -3.49 -11.35 -5.77
CA ARG A 105 -3.55 -10.27 -4.78
C ARG A 105 -3.97 -8.98 -5.47
N VAL A 106 -5.07 -8.41 -5.02
CA VAL A 106 -5.75 -7.29 -5.66
C VAL A 106 -5.77 -6.08 -4.73
N MET A 107 -5.44 -4.91 -5.27
CA MET A 107 -5.49 -3.63 -4.59
C MET A 107 -6.51 -2.72 -5.27
N HIS A 108 -7.49 -2.25 -4.50
CA HIS A 108 -8.37 -1.16 -4.92
C HIS A 108 -7.85 0.16 -4.35
N LEU A 109 -7.47 1.08 -5.23
CA LEU A 109 -7.03 2.43 -4.90
C LEU A 109 -8.14 3.41 -5.23
N THR A 110 -8.62 4.18 -4.26
CA THR A 110 -9.67 5.18 -4.47
C THR A 110 -9.11 6.57 -4.17
N LEU A 111 -9.23 7.50 -5.10
CA LEU A 111 -8.91 8.90 -4.84
C LEU A 111 -9.98 9.50 -3.95
N ILE A 112 -9.62 9.95 -2.75
CA ILE A 112 -10.59 10.51 -1.79
C ILE A 112 -10.40 12.00 -1.57
N GLY A 113 -9.34 12.60 -2.10
CA GLY A 113 -9.11 14.03 -1.94
C GLY A 113 -7.72 14.49 -2.34
N TYR A 114 -7.43 15.76 -2.01
CA TYR A 114 -6.16 16.41 -2.26
C TYR A 114 -5.65 17.15 -1.01
N ASN A 115 -4.33 17.16 -0.83
CA ASN A 115 -3.63 17.94 0.19
C ASN A 115 -2.64 18.89 -0.51
N PHE A 116 -2.97 20.18 -0.54
CA PHE A 116 -2.15 21.20 -1.20
C PHE A 116 -1.09 21.83 -0.27
N GLY A 117 -0.76 21.21 0.86
CA GLY A 117 0.32 21.62 1.77
C GLY A 117 0.10 22.93 2.55
N HIS A 118 -0.94 23.71 2.23
CA HIS A 118 -1.19 25.05 2.80
C HIS A 118 -2.62 25.26 3.33
N GLY A 119 -3.42 24.20 3.42
CA GLY A 119 -4.83 24.26 3.84
C GLY A 119 -5.34 22.94 4.40
N GLU A 120 -6.64 22.88 4.63
CA GLU A 120 -7.32 21.63 4.99
C GLU A 120 -7.34 20.65 3.82
N ASP A 121 -7.40 19.35 4.12
CA ASP A 121 -7.60 18.32 3.09
C ASP A 121 -8.94 18.56 2.37
N GLU A 122 -8.92 18.62 1.04
CA GLU A 122 -10.13 18.70 0.23
C GLU A 122 -10.59 17.29 -0.12
N TYR A 123 -11.74 16.86 0.39
CA TYR A 123 -12.29 15.54 0.11
C TYR A 123 -13.29 15.58 -1.06
N ILE A 124 -13.27 14.55 -1.89
CA ILE A 124 -14.23 14.37 -2.99
C ILE A 124 -15.23 13.27 -2.64
N GLU A 125 -16.52 13.49 -2.93
CA GLU A 125 -17.59 12.53 -2.59
C GLU A 125 -17.59 11.29 -3.49
N ASP A 126 -17.20 11.43 -4.77
CA ASP A 126 -17.22 10.36 -5.77
C ASP A 126 -15.82 10.15 -6.38
N GLY A 127 -14.91 9.66 -5.55
CA GLY A 127 -13.57 9.28 -5.94
C GLY A 127 -13.51 8.20 -7.02
N GLU A 128 -12.63 8.38 -8.02
CA GLU A 128 -12.35 7.29 -8.95
C GLU A 128 -11.61 6.16 -8.24
N THR A 129 -12.11 4.94 -8.41
CA THR A 129 -11.48 3.71 -7.93
C THR A 129 -10.79 2.98 -9.06
N TYR A 130 -9.51 2.67 -8.86
CA TYR A 130 -8.66 1.91 -9.75
C TYR A 130 -8.34 0.57 -9.13
N THR A 131 -8.47 -0.51 -9.91
CA THR A 131 -8.14 -1.86 -9.46
C THR A 131 -6.80 -2.27 -10.03
N TYR A 132 -5.92 -2.77 -9.17
CA TYR A 132 -4.61 -3.27 -9.56
C TYR A 132 -4.38 -4.69 -9.07
N VAL A 133 -3.57 -5.44 -9.81
CA VAL A 133 -3.21 -6.83 -9.51
C VAL A 133 -1.70 -6.94 -9.33
N PHE A 134 -1.29 -7.59 -8.26
CA PHE A 134 0.11 -7.72 -7.89
C PHE A 134 0.87 -8.63 -8.86
N ASP A 135 2.08 -8.22 -9.26
CA ASP A 135 2.98 -9.07 -10.03
C ASP A 135 3.58 -10.16 -9.14
N LYS A 136 3.08 -11.39 -9.28
CA LYS A 136 3.59 -12.56 -8.55
C LYS A 136 5.02 -12.95 -8.91
N ASN A 137 5.54 -12.48 -10.04
CA ASN A 137 6.89 -12.81 -10.50
C ASN A 137 7.96 -11.84 -9.97
N ILE A 138 7.56 -10.80 -9.23
CA ILE A 138 8.51 -10.00 -8.47
C ILE A 138 8.73 -10.68 -7.13
N ASP A 139 9.87 -11.37 -7.01
CA ASP A 139 10.40 -11.85 -5.73
C ASP A 139 10.40 -10.68 -4.74
N ILE A 140 9.53 -10.77 -3.74
CA ILE A 140 9.64 -9.96 -2.53
C ILE A 140 10.83 -10.54 -1.77
N TYR A 141 12.05 -10.09 -2.11
CA TYR A 141 13.18 -10.29 -1.22
C TYR A 141 12.90 -9.49 0.05
N ASP A 142 12.30 -10.16 1.03
CA ASP A 142 12.31 -9.74 2.43
C ASP A 142 13.78 -9.62 2.86
N VAL A 143 14.24 -8.39 3.11
CA VAL A 143 15.47 -8.08 3.85
C VAL A 143 15.09 -7.64 5.24
#